data_AF-A0A930HV19-F1
#
_entry.id   AF-A0A930HV19-F1
#
_cell.length_a   1.000
_cell.length_b   1.000
_cell.length_c   1.000
_cell.angle_alpha   90.00
_cell.angle_beta   90.00
_cell.angle_gamma   90.00
#
_symmetry.space_group_name_H-M   'P 1'
#
loop_
_entity.id
_entity.type
_entity.pdbx_description
1 polymer ?
#
loop_
_entity_poly.entity_id
_entity_poly.type
_entity_poly.pdbx_seq_one_letter_code
_entity_poly.pdbx_strand_id
1 'polypeptide(L)'
;MDVLGFVKEFNGILWNSFLMYALLGVGIFYTIYLGFPQIRHFNLAMKYAFGPAMQRKKGEEGKSKVNSFQALATAVAAQVGTGNVAGIATAISMG
;
A
#
# COMPACT_ATOMS: atom_id res chain seq x y z
N MET A 1 -39.71 0.78 5.36
CA MET A 1 -38.32 1.11 5.00
C MET A 1 -37.80 -0.05 4.18
N ASP A 2 -37.63 0.16 2.88
CA ASP A 2 -37.20 -0.91 1.98
C ASP A 2 -35.80 -1.38 2.36
N VAL A 3 -35.55 -2.69 2.21
CA VAL A 3 -34.24 -3.32 2.49
C VAL A 3 -33.11 -2.59 1.74
N LEU A 4 -33.41 -2.08 0.54
CA LEU A 4 -32.51 -1.25 -0.26
C LEU A 4 -32.15 0.09 0.41
N GLY A 5 -33.07 0.70 1.16
CA GLY A 5 -32.83 1.93 1.91
C GLY A 5 -31.85 1.70 3.06
N PHE A 6 -32.08 0.64 3.85
CA PHE A 6 -31.18 0.24 4.93
C PHE A 6 -29.77 -0.11 4.43
N VAL A 7 -29.67 -0.86 3.33
CA VAL A 7 -28.37 -1.21 2.73
C VAL A 7 -27.64 0.03 2.23
N LYS A 8 -28.33 0.99 1.62
CA LYS A 8 -27.72 2.25 1.13
C LYS A 8 -27.21 3.12 2.27
N GLU A 9 -27.97 3.22 3.36
CA GLU A 9 -27.58 4.02 4.52
C GLU A 9 -26.34 3.42 5.22
N PHE A 10 -26.33 2.10 5.41
CA PHE A 10 -25.17 1.40 5.97
C PHE A 10 -23.95 1.47 5.05
N ASN A 11 -24.15 1.36 3.74
CA ASN A 11 -23.10 1.55 2.74
C ASN A 11 -22.53 2.98 2.79
N GLY A 12 -23.39 4.00 2.86
CA GLY A 12 -22.97 5.40 2.96
C GLY A 12 -22.08 5.67 4.19
N ILE A 13 -22.40 5.08 5.34
CA ILE A 13 -21.58 5.21 6.56
C ILE A 13 -20.21 4.55 6.37
N LEU A 14 -20.17 3.34 5.81
CA LEU A 14 -18.92 2.62 5.61
C LEU A 14 -18.02 3.32 4.59
N TRP A 15 -18.57 3.80 3.47
CA TRP A 15 -17.78 4.29 2.33
C TRP A 15 -17.49 5.79 2.31
N ASN A 16 -18.29 6.66 2.97
CA ASN A 16 -18.08 8.11 2.86
C ASN A 16 -16.81 8.60 3.57
N SER A 17 -16.55 8.17 4.80
CA SER A 17 -15.39 8.66 5.56
C SER A 17 -14.95 7.75 6.70
N PHE A 18 -15.83 6.88 7.21
CA PHE A 18 -15.50 6.05 8.36
C PHE A 18 -14.32 5.11 8.07
N LEU A 19 -14.34 4.40 6.94
CA LEU A 19 -13.24 3.51 6.57
C LEU A 19 -11.92 4.28 6.41
N MET A 20 -11.97 5.47 5.81
CA MET A 20 -10.79 6.30 5.59
C MET A 20 -10.14 6.70 6.93
N TYR A 21 -10.92 7.23 7.88
CA TYR A 21 -10.41 7.60 9.19
C TYR A 21 -9.97 6.38 10.01
N ALA A 22 -10.68 5.26 9.91
CA ALA A 22 -10.31 4.03 10.59
C ALA A 22 -8.97 3.48 10.09
N LEU A 23 -8.76 3.40 8.77
CA LEU A 23 -7.49 2.96 8.18
C LEU A 23 -6.33 3.89 8.56
N LEU A 24 -6.55 5.22 8.51
CA LEU A 24 -5.55 6.19 8.93
C LEU A 24 -5.19 6.01 10.42
N GLY A 25 -6.20 5.89 11.30
CA GLY A 25 -6.00 5.71 12.73
C GLY A 25 -5.23 4.44 13.06
N VAL A 26 -5.58 3.31 12.44
CA VAL A 26 -4.85 2.03 12.59
C VAL A 26 -3.41 2.16 12.08
N GLY A 27 -3.20 2.82 10.94
CA GLY A 27 -1.86 3.06 10.39
C GLY A 27 -0.98 3.90 11.32
N ILE A 28 -1.52 4.99 11.88
CA ILE A 28 -0.81 5.84 12.83
C ILE A 28 -0.53 5.08 14.13
N PHE A 29 -1.51 4.34 14.65
CA PHE A 29 -1.34 3.52 15.85
C PHE A 29 -0.17 2.54 15.70
N TYR A 30 -0.14 1.75 14.63
CA TYR A 30 0.97 0.81 14.39
C TYR A 30 2.29 1.53 14.12
N THR A 31 2.27 2.70 13.50
CA THR A 31 3.47 3.52 13.28
C THR A 31 4.12 3.91 14.61
N ILE A 32 3.33 4.39 15.58
CA ILE A 32 3.84 4.79 16.90
C ILE A 32 4.22 3.55 17.72
N TYR A 33 3.37 2.53 17.74
CA TYR A 33 3.60 1.29 18.50
C TYR A 33 4.89 0.56 18.08
N LEU A 34 5.17 0.50 16.78
CA LEU A 34 6.39 -0.12 16.24
C LEU A 34 7.61 0.83 16.25
N GLY A 35 7.44 2.08 16.68
CA GLY A 35 8.50 3.08 16.79
C GLY A 35 9.03 3.57 15.44
N PHE A 36 8.13 3.95 14.53
CA PHE A 36 8.42 4.49 13.19
C PHE A 36 9.27 3.56 12.31
N PRO A 37 8.80 2.32 12.07
CA PRO A 37 9.55 1.35 11.27
C PRO A 37 9.81 1.82 9.84
N GLN A 38 8.93 2.66 9.29
CA GLN A 38 9.09 3.22 7.94
C GLN A 38 10.37 4.05 7.80
N ILE A 39 10.79 4.73 8.87
CA ILE A 39 12.01 5.56 8.88
C ILE A 39 13.20 4.72 9.36
N ARG A 40 13.06 3.97 10.46
CA ARG A 40 14.15 3.19 11.05
C ARG A 40 14.71 2.14 10.09
N HIS A 41 13.85 1.49 9.32
CA HIS A 41 14.24 0.36 8.46
C HIS A 41 14.25 0.71 6.97
N PHE A 42 14.05 1.97 6.58
CA PHE A 42 14.01 2.38 5.17
C PHE A 42 15.27 1.95 4.40
N ASN A 43 16.45 2.32 4.92
CA ASN A 43 17.74 2.01 4.27
C ASN A 43 17.98 0.51 4.14
N LEU A 44 17.57 -0.26 5.16
CA LEU A 44 17.68 -1.71 5.16
C LEU A 44 16.73 -2.34 4.13
N ALA A 45 15.47 -1.86 4.10
CA ALA A 45 14.46 -2.30 3.15
C ALA A 45 14.89 -2.00 1.70
N MET A 46 15.44 -0.82 1.43
CA MET A 46 16.00 -0.47 0.11
C MET A 46 17.17 -1.37 -0.27
N LYS A 47 18.08 -1.66 0.66
CA LYS A 47 19.19 -2.60 0.41
C LYS A 47 18.69 -4.01 0.08
N TYR A 48 17.63 -4.50 0.72
CA TYR A 48 17.05 -5.81 0.42
C TYR A 48 16.15 -5.84 -0.82
N ALA A 49 15.49 -4.72 -1.12
CA ALA A 49 14.67 -4.57 -2.30
C ALA A 49 15.52 -4.51 -3.58
N PHE A 50 16.60 -3.71 -3.56
CA PHE A 50 17.41 -3.44 -4.75
C PHE A 50 18.75 -4.20 -4.76
N GLY A 51 19.23 -4.69 -3.63
CA GLY A 51 20.46 -5.49 -3.55
C GLY A 51 20.42 -6.79 -4.36
N PRO A 52 19.34 -7.58 -4.32
CA PRO A 52 19.16 -8.77 -5.16
C PRO A 52 18.98 -8.46 -6.65
N ALA A 53 18.58 -7.23 -7.01
CA ALA A 53 18.55 -6.79 -8.41
C ALA A 53 19.97 -6.58 -8.97
N MET A 54 20.96 -6.36 -8.10
CA MET A 54 22.36 -6.11 -8.45
C MET A 54 23.25 -7.37 -8.29
N GLN A 55 22.83 -8.37 -7.52
CA GLN A 55 23.53 -9.66 -7.40
C GLN A 55 22.92 -10.72 -8.32
N ARG A 56 23.47 -10.85 -9.53
CA ARG A 56 23.33 -12.08 -10.35
C ARG A 56 24.04 -13.24 -9.64
N LYS A 57 23.42 -13.86 -8.63
CA LYS A 57 23.91 -15.17 -8.15
C LYS A 57 23.41 -16.27 -9.08
N LYS A 58 24.36 -16.79 -9.85
CA LYS A 58 24.37 -18.12 -10.44
C LYS A 58 23.97 -19.16 -9.39
N GLY A 59 23.05 -20.04 -9.76
CA GLY A 59 22.83 -21.34 -9.13
C GLY A 59 22.05 -21.31 -7.82
N GLU A 60 20.80 -21.76 -7.86
CA GLU A 60 20.43 -23.11 -7.39
C GLU A 60 18.95 -23.38 -7.69
N GLU A 61 18.75 -24.57 -8.23
CA GLU A 61 17.49 -25.11 -8.74
C GLU A 61 16.49 -25.31 -7.60
N GLY A 62 15.31 -24.70 -7.68
CA GLY A 62 14.23 -24.99 -6.73
C GLY A 62 13.08 -23.99 -6.70
N LYS A 63 12.06 -24.26 -7.52
CA LYS A 63 10.66 -23.83 -7.36
C LYS A 63 10.41 -22.31 -7.25
N SER A 64 10.09 -21.69 -8.38
CA SER A 64 9.12 -20.56 -8.47
C SER A 64 9.17 -19.47 -7.38
N LYS A 65 10.36 -19.05 -6.93
CA LYS A 65 10.51 -17.98 -5.94
C LYS A 65 10.75 -16.65 -6.65
N VAL A 66 9.71 -15.83 -6.68
CA VAL A 66 9.81 -14.41 -7.04
C VAL A 66 10.87 -13.77 -6.13
N ASN A 67 11.88 -13.12 -6.71
CA ASN A 67 12.93 -12.41 -5.96
C ASN A 67 12.33 -11.18 -5.23
N SER A 68 12.89 -10.75 -4.10
CA SER A 68 12.44 -9.56 -3.34
C SER A 68 12.22 -8.32 -4.20
N PHE A 69 13.07 -8.09 -5.21
CA PHE A 69 12.89 -7.01 -6.18
C PHE A 69 11.67 -7.22 -7.07
N GLN A 70 11.47 -8.43 -7.58
CA GLN A 70 10.32 -8.75 -8.44
C GLN A 70 9.01 -8.65 -7.65
N ALA A 71 8.98 -9.11 -6.40
CA ALA A 71 7.81 -8.98 -5.54
C ALA A 71 7.47 -7.50 -5.27
N LEU A 72 8.48 -6.67 -5.00
CA LEU A 72 8.31 -5.23 -4.88
C LEU A 72 7.80 -4.61 -6.18
N ALA A 73 8.42 -4.94 -7.32
CA ALA A 73 8.03 -4.40 -8.63
C ALA A 73 6.58 -4.76 -8.98
N THR A 74 6.14 -5.99 -8.70
CA THR A 74 4.74 -6.42 -8.86
C THR A 74 3.80 -5.65 -7.94
N ALA A 75 4.15 -5.48 -6.66
CA ALA A 75 3.32 -4.73 -5.71
C ALA A 75 3.20 -3.24 -6.10
N VAL A 76 4.30 -2.61 -6.52
CA VAL A 76 4.30 -1.22 -7.00
C VAL A 76 3.48 -1.09 -8.28
N ALA A 77 3.63 -2.02 -9.24
CA ALA A 77 2.84 -2.01 -10.46
C ALA A 77 1.33 -2.16 -10.19
N ALA A 78 0.95 -2.95 -9.18
CA ALA A 78 -0.46 -3.10 -8.78
C ALA A 78 -1.03 -1.82 -8.14
N GLN A 79 -0.19 -1.04 -7.44
CA GLN A 79 -0.63 0.16 -6.71
C GLN A 79 -0.50 1.46 -7.52
N VAL A 80 0.38 1.51 -8.51
CA VAL A 80 0.58 2.69 -9.37
C VAL A 80 -0.41 2.63 -10.53
N GLY A 81 -1.35 3.57 -10.56
CA GLY A 81 -2.35 3.66 -11.62
C GLY A 81 -2.83 5.08 -11.87
N THR A 82 -3.74 5.23 -12.83
CA THR A 82 -4.34 6.51 -13.21
C THR A 82 -5.03 7.21 -12.03
N GLY A 83 -5.59 6.45 -11.09
CA GLY A 83 -6.23 6.96 -9.88
C GLY A 83 -5.31 7.80 -9.00
N ASN A 84 -4.03 7.43 -8.85
CA ASN A 84 -3.09 8.23 -8.06
C ASN A 84 -2.77 9.55 -8.77
N VAL A 85 -2.58 9.52 -10.09
CA VAL A 85 -2.25 10.72 -10.88
C VAL A 85 -3.44 11.68 -10.93
N ALA A 86 -4.64 11.16 -11.26
CA ALA A 86 -5.87 11.94 -11.29
C ALA A 86 -6.24 12.48 -9.91
N GLY A 87 -6.09 11.67 -8.85
CA GLY A 87 -6.33 12.10 -7.48
C GLY A 87 -5.42 13.25 -7.06
N ILE A 88 -4.12 13.19 -7.39
CA ILE A 88 -3.17 14.29 -7.13
C ILE A 88 -3.57 15.53 -7.93
N ALA A 89 -3.90 15.39 -9.22
CA ALA A 89 -4.34 16.52 -10.04
C ALA A 89 -5.61 17.18 -9.48
N THR A 90 -6.59 16.37 -9.07
CA THR A 90 -7.82 16.86 -8.43
C THR A 90 -7.52 17.56 -7.11
N ALA A 91 -6.66 16.98 -6.25
CA ALA A 91 -6.27 17.60 -4.98
C ALA A 91 -5.56 18.95 -5.18
N ILE A 92 -4.70 19.06 -6.20
CA ILE A 92 -4.05 20.32 -6.57
C ILE A 92 -5.05 21.33 -7.15
N SER A 93 -6.04 20.88 -7.92
CA SER A 93 -7.04 21.77 -8.53
C SER A 93 -8.15 22.23 -7.59
N MET A 94 -8.44 21.44 -6.55
CA MET A 94 -9.47 21.71 -5.54
C MET A 94 -8.91 22.51 -4.35
N GLY A 95 -7.59 22.49 -4.15
CA GLY A 95 -6.87 23.34 -3.21
C GLY A 95 -6.40 24.63 -3.84
#